data_AF-A0A9W4JCQ1-F1
#
_entry.id   AF-A0A9W4JCQ1-F1
#
_cell.length_a   1.000
_cell.length_b   1.000
_cell.length_c   1.000
_cell.angle_alpha   90.00
_cell.angle_beta   90.00
_cell.angle_gamma   90.00
#
_symmetry.space_group_name_H-M   'P 1'
#
loop_
_entity.id
_entity.type
_entity.pdbx_description
1 polymer ?
#
loop_
_entity_poly.entity_id
_entity_poly.type
_entity_poly.pdbx_seq_one_letter_code
_entity_poly.pdbx_strand_id
1 'polypeptide(L)'
;MPPTGSKWYRWIADTSLPNLYATSAAIFIAIYLIYWIARDVWLWAWTRRHVIFRRPFRSKMIGSWRRLAFVHLPKCLRWLDIPNYREALILSAMLAANIVGLRLRAHSWAEAQERAGSLAVINIVPLCTGISFGLPADLLHVDRQILAWFHRWVGRICVLHSLIHCSLLVTVARTMNLATSRHIVPIAAGCALFLVIPVTCAAVQRRYSQFAMKCHYLLAATAIGALIYHLVERRSLYRWYLIGAICLWFFISAVVCIMAAWNQKPWGSSQRR
;
A
#
# COMPACT_ATOMS: atom_id res chain seq x y z
N MET A 1 27.76 -13.73 31.15
CA MET A 1 28.15 -13.26 29.80
C MET A 1 26.95 -13.41 28.88
N PRO A 2 26.40 -12.32 28.30
CA PRO A 2 25.29 -12.48 27.36
C PRO A 2 25.84 -13.16 26.10
N PRO A 3 25.06 -14.03 25.44
CA PRO A 3 25.53 -14.72 24.25
C PRO A 3 25.89 -13.67 23.21
N THR A 4 27.01 -13.88 22.51
CA THR A 4 27.43 -13.10 21.35
C THR A 4 26.37 -13.24 20.27
N GLY A 5 25.29 -12.45 20.40
CA GLY A 5 24.29 -12.28 19.36
C GLY A 5 25.05 -11.90 18.09
N SER A 6 24.83 -12.68 17.03
CA SER A 6 25.45 -12.47 15.73
C SER A 6 25.35 -10.98 15.36
N LYS A 7 26.33 -10.44 14.62
CA LYS A 7 26.30 -9.03 14.17
C LYS A 7 24.93 -8.66 13.54
N TRP A 8 24.29 -9.64 12.89
CA TRP A 8 22.92 -9.58 12.39
C TRP A 8 21.87 -9.32 13.46
N TYR A 9 21.89 -10.03 14.59
CA TYR A 9 20.94 -9.82 15.68
C TYR A 9 21.02 -8.41 16.24
N ARG A 10 22.24 -7.87 16.41
CA ARG A 10 22.45 -6.48 16.84
C ARG A 10 21.97 -5.46 15.81
N TRP A 11 22.27 -5.67 14.52
CA TRP A 11 21.78 -4.78 13.46
C TRP A 11 20.24 -4.75 13.39
N ILE A 12 19.57 -5.90 13.45
CA ILE A 12 18.11 -5.97 13.50
C ILE A 12 17.59 -5.33 14.80
N ALA A 13 18.34 -5.43 15.90
CA ALA A 13 17.99 -4.82 17.18
C ALA A 13 17.97 -3.28 17.12
N ASP A 14 18.90 -2.69 16.37
CA ASP A 14 19.11 -1.24 16.28
C ASP A 14 18.32 -0.58 15.13
N THR A 15 17.70 -1.37 14.25
CA THR A 15 16.97 -0.87 13.08
C THR A 15 15.60 -0.30 13.46
N SER A 16 15.32 0.94 13.05
CA SER A 16 14.02 1.59 13.29
C SER A 16 12.88 0.88 12.56
N LEU A 17 11.64 0.96 13.10
CA LEU A 17 10.47 0.31 12.50
C LEU A 17 10.24 0.69 11.01
N PRO A 18 10.36 1.97 10.59
CA PRO A 18 10.25 2.32 9.18
C PRO A 18 11.35 1.68 8.33
N ASN A 19 12.58 1.65 8.84
CA ASN A 19 13.69 1.01 8.12
C ASN A 19 13.49 -0.50 8.05
N LEU A 20 12.94 -1.13 9.08
CA LEU A 20 12.61 -2.56 9.12
C LEU A 20 11.47 -2.92 8.16
N TYR A 21 10.43 -2.06 8.08
CA TYR A 21 9.38 -2.19 7.07
C TYR A 21 9.94 -2.02 5.65
N ALA A 22 10.74 -0.98 5.42
CA ALA A 22 11.33 -0.70 4.12
C ALA A 22 12.31 -1.80 3.69
N THR A 23 13.20 -2.27 4.58
CA THR A 23 14.12 -3.38 4.29
C THR A 23 13.39 -4.69 4.12
N SER A 24 12.39 -5.03 4.93
CA SER A 24 11.60 -6.25 4.72
C SER A 24 10.85 -6.21 3.39
N ALA A 25 10.19 -5.10 3.07
CA ALA A 25 9.54 -4.91 1.77
C ALA A 25 10.55 -5.01 0.61
N ALA A 26 11.71 -4.36 0.72
CA ALA A 26 12.77 -4.42 -0.28
C ALA A 26 13.35 -5.83 -0.43
N ILE A 27 13.57 -6.57 0.66
CA ILE A 27 14.03 -7.96 0.64
C ILE A 27 13.01 -8.85 -0.05
N PHE A 28 11.72 -8.73 0.27
CA PHE A 28 10.69 -9.51 -0.42
C PHE A 28 10.60 -9.18 -1.90
N ILE A 29 10.70 -7.90 -2.27
CA ILE A 29 10.76 -7.46 -3.68
C ILE A 29 12.02 -8.00 -4.36
N ALA A 30 13.18 -7.97 -3.70
CA ALA A 30 14.46 -8.43 -4.25
C ALA A 30 14.49 -9.96 -4.41
N ILE A 31 14.09 -10.73 -3.40
CA ILE A 31 13.93 -12.20 -3.48
C ILE A 31 12.99 -12.53 -4.64
N TYR A 32 11.91 -11.77 -4.79
CA TYR A 32 10.96 -11.97 -5.87
C TYR A 32 11.54 -11.63 -7.25
N LEU A 33 12.25 -10.51 -7.37
CA LEU A 33 12.92 -10.09 -8.61
C LEU A 33 13.97 -11.13 -9.02
N ILE A 34 14.76 -11.63 -8.07
CA ILE A 34 15.76 -12.68 -8.26
C ILE A 34 15.09 -13.98 -8.72
N TYR A 35 14.01 -14.41 -8.05
CA TYR A 35 13.24 -15.58 -8.47
C TYR A 35 12.72 -15.41 -9.91
N TRP A 36 12.21 -14.23 -10.25
CA TRP A 36 11.67 -13.93 -11.58
C TRP A 36 12.76 -13.92 -12.66
N ILE A 37 13.89 -13.27 -12.42
CA ILE A 37 15.04 -13.23 -13.34
C ILE A 37 15.65 -14.62 -13.50
N ALA A 38 15.89 -15.35 -12.40
CA ALA A 38 16.45 -16.69 -12.44
C ALA A 38 15.55 -17.65 -13.22
N ARG A 39 14.23 -17.52 -13.07
CA ARG A 39 13.25 -18.28 -13.86
C ARG A 39 13.30 -17.92 -15.34
N ASP A 40 13.37 -16.63 -15.68
CA ASP A 40 13.38 -16.19 -17.08
C ASP A 40 14.69 -16.57 -17.78
N VAL A 41 15.83 -16.49 -17.08
CA VAL A 41 17.13 -16.99 -17.54
C VAL A 41 17.11 -18.52 -17.69
N TRP A 42 16.53 -19.25 -16.74
CA TRP A 42 16.35 -20.70 -16.84
C TRP A 42 15.52 -21.08 -18.08
N LEU A 43 14.41 -20.36 -18.32
CA LEU A 43 13.55 -20.57 -19.48
C LEU A 43 14.23 -20.24 -20.82
N TRP A 44 15.07 -19.20 -20.85
CA TRP A 44 15.89 -18.84 -22.01
C TRP A 44 16.99 -19.88 -22.28
N ALA A 45 17.69 -20.33 -21.23
CA ALA A 45 18.70 -21.37 -21.34
C ALA A 45 18.09 -22.71 -21.79
N TRP A 46 16.88 -23.03 -21.31
CA TRP A 46 16.12 -24.20 -21.70
C TRP A 46 15.68 -24.14 -23.18
N THR A 47 15.15 -23.00 -23.64
CA THR A 47 14.79 -22.83 -25.06
C THR A 47 16.00 -22.88 -25.98
N ARG A 48 17.15 -22.29 -25.60
CA ARG A 48 18.41 -22.43 -26.37
C ARG A 48 18.92 -23.86 -26.46
N ARG A 49 18.86 -24.64 -25.37
CA ARG A 49 19.23 -26.07 -25.39
C ARG A 49 18.33 -26.89 -26.33
N HIS A 50 17.05 -26.54 -26.44
CA HIS A 50 16.13 -27.19 -27.38
C HIS A 50 16.31 -26.79 -28.85
N VAL A 51 16.90 -25.63 -29.14
CA VAL A 51 17.25 -25.24 -30.52
C VAL A 51 18.48 -26.03 -31.02
N ILE A 52 19.38 -26.42 -30.11
CA ILE A 52 20.60 -27.18 -30.45
C ILE A 52 20.31 -28.70 -30.57
N PHE A 53 19.40 -29.26 -29.76
CA PHE A 53 18.94 -30.64 -29.90
C PHE A 53 17.57 -30.69 -30.59
N ARG A 54 17.55 -30.97 -31.90
CA ARG A 54 16.34 -31.16 -32.73
C ARG A 54 15.46 -32.32 -32.22
N ARG A 55 14.64 -32.10 -31.18
CA ARG A 55 13.42 -32.87 -30.93
C ARG A 55 12.29 -31.92 -30.55
N PRO A 56 11.20 -31.85 -31.34
CA PRO A 56 10.10 -30.96 -31.06
C PRO A 56 9.18 -31.63 -30.03
N PHE A 57 9.54 -31.55 -28.75
CA PHE A 57 8.52 -31.79 -27.72
C PHE A 57 7.73 -30.50 -27.57
N ARG A 58 6.53 -30.48 -28.17
CA ARG A 58 5.53 -29.42 -28.06
C ARG A 58 5.16 -29.22 -26.58
N SER A 59 5.95 -28.41 -25.87
CA SER A 59 5.69 -28.09 -24.47
C SER A 59 4.47 -27.17 -24.36
N LYS A 60 3.29 -27.77 -24.11
CA LYS A 60 2.07 -27.08 -23.66
C LYS A 60 2.28 -26.26 -22.37
N MET A 61 3.41 -26.44 -21.68
CA MET A 61 3.73 -25.81 -20.38
C MET A 61 4.13 -24.33 -20.48
N ILE A 62 4.77 -23.88 -21.57
CA ILE A 62 5.36 -22.53 -21.65
C ILE A 62 4.29 -21.44 -21.85
N GLY A 63 3.25 -21.73 -22.63
CA GLY A 63 2.07 -20.87 -22.69
C GLY A 63 1.21 -20.95 -21.41
N SER A 64 1.42 -21.95 -20.55
CA SER A 64 0.58 -22.20 -19.37
C SER A 64 0.82 -21.19 -18.25
N TRP A 65 2.07 -20.75 -18.03
CA TRP A 65 2.42 -19.92 -16.86
C TRP A 65 2.18 -18.42 -17.03
N ARG A 66 2.48 -17.86 -18.22
CA ARG A 66 1.99 -16.52 -18.59
C ARG A 66 0.46 -16.50 -18.57
N ARG A 67 -0.19 -17.56 -19.05
CA ARG A 67 -1.64 -17.71 -18.88
C ARG A 67 -2.00 -17.72 -17.40
N LEU A 68 -1.39 -18.55 -16.55
CA LEU A 68 -1.64 -18.63 -15.11
C LEU A 68 -1.50 -17.27 -14.40
N ALA A 69 -0.51 -16.46 -14.72
CA ALA A 69 -0.36 -15.12 -14.14
C ALA A 69 -1.58 -14.21 -14.40
N PHE A 70 -2.29 -14.42 -15.52
CA PHE A 70 -3.52 -13.73 -15.92
C PHE A 70 -4.76 -14.64 -15.83
N VAL A 71 -4.62 -15.87 -15.32
CA VAL A 71 -5.75 -16.76 -15.08
C VAL A 71 -6.54 -16.14 -13.95
N HIS A 72 -7.82 -15.93 -14.24
CA HIS A 72 -8.71 -15.31 -13.30
C HIS A 72 -8.91 -16.25 -12.12
N LEU A 73 -8.72 -15.72 -10.91
CA LEU A 73 -8.94 -16.47 -9.68
C LEU A 73 -10.43 -16.80 -9.49
N PRO A 74 -10.76 -17.78 -8.61
CA PRO A 74 -12.13 -18.10 -8.24
C PRO A 74 -12.96 -16.86 -7.89
N LYS A 75 -14.29 -16.91 -8.15
CA LYS A 75 -15.20 -15.76 -7.95
C LYS A 75 -15.01 -15.07 -6.59
N CYS A 76 -14.84 -15.83 -5.50
CA CYS A 76 -14.64 -15.29 -4.15
C CYS A 76 -13.43 -14.34 -4.04
N LEU A 77 -12.27 -14.72 -4.59
CA LEU A 77 -11.07 -13.86 -4.57
C LEU A 77 -11.24 -12.60 -5.42
N ARG A 78 -12.02 -12.69 -6.51
CA ARG A 78 -12.36 -11.50 -7.34
C ARG A 78 -13.28 -10.54 -6.62
N TRP A 79 -14.20 -11.04 -5.78
CA TRP A 79 -15.01 -10.19 -4.91
C TRP A 79 -14.16 -9.43 -3.89
N LEU A 80 -13.06 -10.03 -3.44
CA LEU A 80 -12.05 -9.38 -2.62
C LEU A 80 -11.14 -8.44 -3.41
N ASP A 81 -11.36 -8.22 -4.71
CA ASP A 81 -10.49 -7.42 -5.59
C ASP A 81 -9.10 -8.04 -5.75
N ILE A 82 -9.03 -9.37 -5.92
CA ILE A 82 -7.82 -10.14 -6.29
C ILE A 82 -8.12 -10.88 -7.61
N PRO A 83 -7.91 -10.24 -8.77
CA PRO A 83 -8.36 -10.77 -10.05
C PRO A 83 -7.47 -11.88 -10.58
N ASN A 84 -6.16 -11.83 -10.32
CA ASN A 84 -5.18 -12.75 -10.91
C ASN A 84 -4.04 -13.08 -9.94
N TYR A 85 -3.23 -14.08 -10.30
CA TYR A 85 -2.14 -14.57 -9.45
C TYR A 85 -1.02 -13.54 -9.25
N ARG A 86 -0.77 -12.65 -10.23
CA ARG A 86 0.21 -11.56 -10.07
C ARG A 86 -0.19 -10.63 -8.94
N GLU A 87 -1.45 -10.21 -8.90
CA GLU A 87 -2.00 -9.33 -7.87
C GLU A 87 -2.10 -10.04 -6.51
N ALA A 88 -2.47 -11.32 -6.49
CA ALA A 88 -2.40 -12.13 -5.27
C ALA A 88 -0.98 -12.20 -4.70
N LEU A 89 0.03 -12.27 -5.56
CA LEU A 89 1.44 -12.34 -5.15
C LEU A 89 1.95 -11.01 -4.62
N ILE A 90 1.66 -9.90 -5.30
CA ILE A 90 2.00 -8.55 -4.81
C ILE A 90 1.35 -8.31 -3.45
N LEU A 91 0.07 -8.66 -3.31
CA LEU A 91 -0.64 -8.55 -2.04
C LEU A 91 0.00 -9.41 -0.95
N SER A 92 0.40 -10.65 -1.27
CA SER A 92 1.07 -11.53 -0.32
C SER A 92 2.39 -10.95 0.19
N ALA A 93 3.20 -10.36 -0.69
CA ALA A 93 4.43 -9.66 -0.30
C ALA A 93 4.16 -8.43 0.57
N MET A 94 3.14 -7.63 0.22
CA MET A 94 2.72 -6.48 1.02
C MET A 94 2.25 -6.90 2.43
N LEU A 95 1.42 -7.94 2.52
CA LEU A 95 0.94 -8.48 3.79
C LEU A 95 2.09 -9.04 4.63
N ALA A 96 3.02 -9.78 4.01
CA ALA A 96 4.19 -10.32 4.69
C ALA A 96 5.06 -9.21 5.29
N ALA A 97 5.38 -8.15 4.53
CA ALA A 97 6.14 -7.01 5.04
C ALA A 97 5.44 -6.31 6.22
N ASN A 98 4.12 -6.14 6.14
CA ASN A 98 3.31 -5.56 7.21
C ASN A 98 3.25 -6.45 8.47
N ILE A 99 3.13 -7.77 8.30
CA ILE A 99 3.14 -8.74 9.41
C ILE A 99 4.51 -8.75 10.09
N VAL A 100 5.59 -8.72 9.31
CA VAL A 100 6.96 -8.62 9.82
C VAL A 100 7.12 -7.34 10.61
N GLY A 101 6.74 -6.18 10.07
CA GLY A 101 6.78 -4.91 10.81
C GLY A 101 5.98 -4.94 12.12
N LEU A 102 4.81 -5.60 12.10
CA LEU A 102 3.92 -5.68 13.26
C LEU A 102 4.46 -6.59 14.37
N ARG A 103 5.00 -7.76 14.00
CA ARG A 103 5.28 -8.86 14.95
C ARG A 103 6.76 -9.13 15.19
N LEU A 104 7.65 -8.81 14.26
CA LEU A 104 9.07 -9.11 14.41
C LEU A 104 9.64 -8.32 15.59
N ARG A 105 10.03 -9.01 16.68
CA ARG A 105 10.46 -8.42 17.96
C ARG A 105 9.37 -7.74 18.79
N ALA A 106 8.08 -7.96 18.50
CA ALA A 106 7.04 -7.52 19.42
C ALA A 106 6.97 -8.53 20.58
N HIS A 107 7.34 -8.11 21.78
CA HIS A 107 7.38 -8.96 22.98
C HIS A 107 6.04 -8.98 23.73
N SER A 108 5.15 -8.03 23.43
CA SER A 108 3.83 -7.94 24.04
C SER A 108 2.76 -7.55 23.03
N TRP A 109 1.49 -7.76 23.40
CA TRP A 109 0.35 -7.29 22.62
C TRP A 109 0.28 -5.76 22.57
N ALA A 110 0.59 -5.08 23.68
CA ALA A 110 0.62 -3.62 23.75
C ALA A 110 1.64 -3.03 22.76
N GLU A 111 2.83 -3.63 22.66
CA GLU A 111 3.84 -3.21 21.70
C GLU A 111 3.38 -3.44 20.25
N ALA A 112 2.69 -4.55 19.97
CA ALA A 112 2.10 -4.78 18.65
C ALA A 112 1.01 -3.73 18.30
N GLN A 113 0.20 -3.30 19.28
CA GLN A 113 -0.81 -2.24 19.08
C GLN A 113 -0.16 -0.88 18.81
N GLU A 114 0.94 -0.55 19.48
CA GLU A 114 1.70 0.67 19.22
C GLU A 114 2.29 0.66 17.80
N ARG A 115 2.95 -0.46 17.42
CA ARG A 115 3.51 -0.65 16.08
C ARG A 115 2.45 -0.63 14.98
N ALA A 116 1.25 -1.16 15.24
CA ALA A 116 0.14 -1.06 14.31
C ALA A 116 -0.22 0.41 14.02
N GLY A 117 -0.25 1.26 15.05
CA GLY A 117 -0.45 2.71 14.88
C GLY A 117 0.62 3.33 13.97
N SER A 118 1.89 3.02 14.21
CA SER A 118 3.00 3.46 13.36
C SER A 118 2.92 2.96 11.91
N LEU A 119 2.57 1.69 11.70
CA LEU A 119 2.42 1.10 10.37
C LEU A 119 1.22 1.66 9.62
N ALA A 120 0.14 2.03 10.31
CA ALA A 120 -0.97 2.75 9.69
C ALA A 120 -0.48 4.08 9.11
N VAL A 121 0.31 4.87 9.86
CA VAL A 121 0.88 6.13 9.35
C VAL A 121 1.84 5.91 8.18
N ILE A 122 2.69 4.87 8.24
CA ILE A 122 3.59 4.54 7.12
C ILE A 122 2.79 4.20 5.85
N ASN A 123 1.71 3.41 5.98
CA ASN A 123 0.86 3.05 4.85
C ASN A 123 0.05 4.24 4.30
N ILE A 124 -0.10 5.35 5.03
CA ILE A 124 -0.71 6.58 4.51
C ILE A 124 0.17 7.25 3.44
N VAL A 125 1.50 7.10 3.50
CA VAL A 125 2.42 7.69 2.53
C VAL A 125 2.05 7.30 1.08
N PRO A 126 1.95 6.00 0.72
CA PRO A 126 1.47 5.59 -0.60
C PRO A 126 -0.03 5.86 -0.86
N LEU A 127 -0.85 6.15 0.16
CA LEU A 127 -2.24 6.56 -0.07
C LEU A 127 -2.32 8.00 -0.59
N CYS A 128 -1.45 8.87 -0.10
CA CYS A 128 -1.37 10.28 -0.51
C CYS A 128 -0.99 10.46 -2.00
N THR A 129 -0.42 9.44 -2.66
CA THR A 129 -0.14 9.48 -4.11
C THR A 129 -1.35 9.17 -5.00
N GLY A 130 -2.51 8.82 -4.41
CA GLY A 130 -3.66 8.27 -5.14
C GLY A 130 -4.51 9.27 -5.94
N ILE A 131 -4.39 10.58 -5.66
CA ILE A 131 -5.25 11.62 -6.26
C ILE A 131 -4.93 11.86 -7.74
N SER A 132 -3.75 11.46 -8.18
CA SER A 132 -3.37 11.54 -9.58
C SER A 132 -2.68 10.26 -9.98
N PHE A 133 -3.42 9.15 -10.16
CA PHE A 133 -2.82 7.90 -10.65
C PHE A 133 -2.12 8.04 -12.01
N GLY A 134 -2.38 9.12 -12.76
CA GLY A 134 -1.73 9.39 -14.05
C GLY A 134 -0.21 9.56 -13.95
N LEU A 135 0.27 10.56 -13.22
CA LEU A 135 1.71 10.85 -13.17
C LEU A 135 2.55 9.68 -12.58
N PRO A 136 2.17 9.06 -11.45
CA PRO A 136 2.87 7.89 -10.93
C PRO A 136 2.77 6.67 -11.87
N ALA A 137 1.67 6.48 -12.60
CA ALA A 137 1.57 5.42 -13.61
C ALA A 137 2.60 5.63 -14.72
N ASP A 138 2.69 6.87 -15.21
CA ASP A 138 3.57 7.24 -16.29
C ASP A 138 5.05 7.15 -15.85
N LEU A 139 5.37 7.61 -14.63
CA LEU A 139 6.72 7.53 -14.04
C LEU A 139 7.18 6.10 -13.74
N LEU A 140 6.27 5.24 -13.27
CA LEU A 140 6.58 3.85 -12.92
C LEU A 140 6.44 2.90 -14.13
N HIS A 141 5.94 3.39 -15.26
CA HIS A 141 5.56 2.58 -16.42
C HIS A 141 4.58 1.43 -16.05
N VAL A 142 3.63 1.73 -15.16
CA VAL A 142 2.62 0.78 -14.66
C VAL A 142 1.23 1.26 -15.03
N ASP A 143 0.30 0.34 -15.31
CA ASP A 143 -1.09 0.68 -15.57
C ASP A 143 -1.75 1.43 -14.37
N ARG A 144 -2.51 2.48 -14.67
CA ARG A 144 -3.31 3.25 -13.69
C ARG A 144 -4.24 2.34 -12.89
N GLN A 145 -4.78 1.28 -13.50
CA GLN A 145 -5.63 0.30 -12.83
C GLN A 145 -4.88 -0.48 -11.74
N ILE A 146 -3.61 -0.83 -11.99
CA ILE A 146 -2.75 -1.52 -11.01
C ILE A 146 -2.44 -0.58 -9.84
N LEU A 147 -2.18 0.70 -10.10
CA LEU A 147 -1.99 1.68 -9.03
C LEU A 147 -3.26 1.94 -8.22
N ALA A 148 -4.42 2.01 -8.87
CA ALA A 148 -5.70 2.13 -8.18
C ALA A 148 -5.99 0.89 -7.33
N TRP A 149 -5.69 -0.31 -7.85
CA TRP A 149 -5.76 -1.57 -7.11
C TRP A 149 -4.84 -1.56 -5.89
N PHE A 150 -3.58 -1.16 -6.08
CA PHE A 150 -2.59 -1.05 -5.01
C PHE A 150 -3.04 -0.07 -3.92
N HIS A 151 -3.52 1.12 -4.30
CA HIS A 151 -4.07 2.12 -3.37
C HIS A 151 -5.22 1.56 -2.53
N ARG A 152 -6.17 0.82 -3.13
CA ARG A 152 -7.27 0.19 -2.39
C ARG A 152 -6.76 -0.82 -1.35
N TRP A 153 -5.77 -1.64 -1.71
CA TRP A 153 -5.21 -2.63 -0.79
C TRP A 153 -4.37 -2.03 0.33
N VAL A 154 -3.53 -1.05 0.02
CA VAL A 154 -2.83 -0.25 1.04
C VAL A 154 -3.84 0.39 2.00
N GLY A 155 -4.96 0.90 1.46
CA GLY A 155 -6.03 1.52 2.26
C GLY A 155 -6.65 0.53 3.24
N ARG A 156 -6.96 -0.68 2.77
CA ARG A 156 -7.47 -1.77 3.63
C ARG A 156 -6.46 -2.18 4.70
N ILE A 157 -5.18 -2.31 4.36
CA ILE A 157 -4.11 -2.63 5.32
C ILE A 157 -3.97 -1.53 6.37
N CYS A 158 -4.02 -0.26 5.95
CA CYS A 158 -4.03 0.89 6.85
C CYS A 158 -5.20 0.82 7.83
N VAL A 159 -6.43 0.54 7.36
CA VAL A 159 -7.61 0.38 8.21
C VAL A 159 -7.43 -0.77 9.20
N LEU A 160 -6.91 -1.92 8.76
CA LEU A 160 -6.67 -3.07 9.65
C LEU A 160 -5.68 -2.70 10.77
N HIS A 161 -4.59 -2.02 10.44
CA HIS A 161 -3.63 -1.53 11.44
C HIS A 161 -4.26 -0.51 12.38
N SER A 162 -5.09 0.42 11.87
CA SER A 162 -5.83 1.36 12.70
C SER A 162 -6.81 0.67 13.65
N LEU A 163 -7.47 -0.41 13.24
CA LEU A 163 -8.34 -1.21 14.09
C LEU A 163 -7.55 -1.94 15.19
N ILE A 164 -6.41 -2.53 14.85
CA ILE A 164 -5.50 -3.15 15.84
C ILE A 164 -5.04 -2.10 16.86
N HIS A 165 -4.62 -0.92 16.39
CA HIS A 165 -4.22 0.17 17.27
C HIS A 165 -5.38 0.65 18.17
N CYS A 166 -6.58 0.81 17.59
CA CYS A 166 -7.79 1.22 18.31
C CYS A 166 -8.23 0.22 19.37
N SER A 167 -7.93 -1.08 19.20
CA SER A 167 -8.24 -2.11 20.20
C SER A 167 -7.61 -1.84 21.58
N LEU A 168 -6.59 -0.99 21.65
CA LEU A 168 -6.02 -0.51 22.93
C LEU A 168 -7.10 0.17 23.79
N LEU A 169 -8.04 0.89 23.17
CA LEU A 169 -9.15 1.53 23.88
C LEU A 169 -10.02 0.53 24.64
N VAL A 170 -10.23 -0.69 24.11
CA VAL A 170 -11.01 -1.72 24.79
C VAL A 170 -10.39 -2.09 26.14
N THR A 171 -9.06 -2.12 26.20
CA THR A 171 -8.32 -2.49 27.42
C THR A 171 -8.33 -1.40 28.50
N VAL A 172 -8.56 -0.14 28.12
CA VAL A 172 -8.50 1.03 29.02
C VAL A 172 -9.83 1.78 29.17
N ALA A 173 -10.89 1.32 28.48
CA ALA A 173 -12.18 2.01 28.42
C ALA A 173 -12.83 2.20 29.79
N ARG A 174 -12.62 1.27 30.73
CA ARG A 174 -13.21 1.35 32.08
C ARG A 174 -12.60 2.44 32.96
N THR A 175 -11.38 2.88 32.64
CA THR A 175 -10.60 3.81 33.47
C THR A 175 -10.40 5.17 32.82
N MET A 176 -10.78 5.33 31.55
CA MET A 176 -10.53 6.55 30.78
C MET A 176 -11.83 7.31 30.47
N ASN A 177 -11.77 8.64 30.57
CA ASN A 177 -12.82 9.49 30.05
C ASN A 177 -12.68 9.64 28.53
N LEU A 178 -13.48 8.88 27.79
CA LEU A 178 -13.47 8.89 26.32
C LEU A 178 -13.96 10.22 25.71
N ALA A 179 -14.63 11.08 26.49
CA ALA A 179 -15.15 12.36 26.02
C ALA A 179 -14.06 13.44 25.86
N THR A 180 -12.84 13.20 26.32
CA THR A 180 -11.73 14.15 26.14
C THR A 180 -11.31 14.22 24.66
N SER A 181 -10.96 15.43 24.19
CA SER A 181 -10.44 15.70 22.84
C SER A 181 -9.32 14.74 22.41
N ARG A 182 -8.45 14.38 23.36
CA ARG A 182 -7.34 13.43 23.23
C ARG A 182 -7.77 12.03 22.75
N HIS A 183 -9.01 11.63 23.00
CA HIS A 183 -9.54 10.31 22.64
C HIS A 183 -10.60 10.39 21.54
N ILE A 184 -11.48 11.39 21.57
CA ILE A 184 -12.56 11.51 20.58
C ILE A 184 -12.04 11.85 19.18
N VAL A 185 -11.00 12.69 19.04
CA VAL A 185 -10.45 13.06 17.72
C VAL A 185 -9.80 11.86 17.03
N PRO A 186 -8.94 11.05 17.70
CA PRO A 186 -8.40 9.83 17.09
C PRO A 186 -9.47 8.76 16.81
N ILE A 187 -10.51 8.66 17.65
CA ILE A 187 -11.65 7.77 17.37
C ILE A 187 -12.36 8.21 16.09
N ALA A 188 -12.61 9.52 15.92
CA ALA A 188 -13.18 10.06 14.69
C ALA A 188 -12.31 9.74 13.46
N ALA A 189 -10.98 9.80 13.58
CA ALA A 189 -10.06 9.37 12.53
C ALA A 189 -10.25 7.88 12.18
N GLY A 190 -10.30 7.01 13.20
CA GLY A 190 -10.53 5.58 13.04
C GLY A 190 -11.87 5.27 12.36
N CYS A 191 -12.94 5.94 12.79
CA CYS A 191 -14.26 5.83 12.17
C CYS A 191 -14.25 6.29 10.71
N ALA A 192 -13.59 7.42 10.41
CA ALA A 192 -13.47 7.92 9.05
C ALA A 192 -12.75 6.92 8.13
N LEU A 193 -11.61 6.37 8.60
CA LEU A 193 -10.87 5.33 7.89
C LEU A 193 -11.71 4.06 7.65
N PHE A 194 -12.46 3.61 8.66
CA PHE A 194 -13.33 2.44 8.52
C PHE A 194 -14.45 2.68 7.51
N LEU A 195 -15.11 3.85 7.55
CA LEU A 195 -16.20 4.22 6.64
C LEU A 195 -15.75 4.38 5.17
N VAL A 196 -14.45 4.61 4.91
CA VAL A 196 -13.93 4.63 3.54
C VAL A 196 -14.10 3.29 2.83
N ILE A 197 -14.06 2.14 3.55
CA ILE A 197 -14.18 0.81 2.93
C ILE A 197 -15.53 0.62 2.20
N PRO A 198 -16.70 0.78 2.85
CA PRO A 198 -17.98 0.62 2.16
C PRO A 198 -18.20 1.67 1.07
N VAL A 199 -17.74 2.91 1.28
CA VAL A 199 -17.83 3.99 0.27
C VAL A 199 -17.01 3.66 -0.98
N THR A 200 -15.88 2.97 -0.82
CA THR A 200 -14.98 2.56 -1.92
C THR A 200 -15.25 1.15 -2.43
N CYS A 201 -16.33 0.49 -1.98
CA CYS A 201 -16.69 -0.82 -2.50
C CYS A 201 -17.11 -0.72 -3.97
N ALA A 202 -16.82 -1.76 -4.74
CA ALA A 202 -17.07 -1.77 -6.19
C ALA A 202 -18.56 -1.56 -6.55
N ALA A 203 -19.49 -2.03 -5.72
CA ALA A 203 -20.93 -1.85 -5.96
C ALA A 203 -21.34 -0.38 -5.84
N VAL A 204 -20.85 0.31 -4.79
CA VAL A 204 -21.12 1.73 -4.55
C VAL A 204 -20.45 2.59 -5.61
N GLN A 205 -19.18 2.33 -5.92
CA GLN A 205 -18.45 3.08 -6.95
C GLN A 205 -19.06 2.94 -8.34
N ARG A 206 -19.59 1.76 -8.71
CA ARG A 206 -20.25 1.55 -10.01
C ARG A 206 -21.59 2.28 -10.12
N ARG A 207 -22.35 2.35 -9.04
CA ARG A 207 -23.70 2.94 -9.05
C ARG A 207 -23.72 4.44 -8.75
N TYR A 208 -22.80 4.91 -7.91
CA TYR A 208 -22.78 6.28 -7.38
C TYR A 208 -21.35 6.85 -7.37
N SER A 209 -20.63 6.76 -8.48
CA SER A 209 -19.20 7.12 -8.58
C SER A 209 -18.88 8.53 -8.07
N GLN A 210 -19.66 9.54 -8.47
CA GLN A 210 -19.46 10.93 -8.07
C GLN A 210 -19.65 11.14 -6.57
N PHE A 211 -20.70 10.55 -6.01
CA PHE A 211 -20.97 10.60 -4.57
C PHE A 211 -19.88 9.87 -3.78
N ALA A 212 -19.52 8.65 -4.22
CA ALA A 212 -18.48 7.84 -3.60
C ALA A 212 -17.14 8.57 -3.54
N MET A 213 -16.74 9.23 -4.62
CA MET A 213 -15.49 10.00 -4.64
C MET A 213 -15.53 11.24 -3.75
N LYS A 214 -16.64 12.00 -3.74
CA LYS A 214 -16.81 13.15 -2.83
C LYS A 214 -16.73 12.72 -1.36
N CYS A 215 -17.44 11.65 -1.00
CA CYS A 215 -17.38 11.07 0.34
C CYS A 215 -15.99 10.56 0.69
N HIS A 216 -15.31 9.89 -0.25
CA HIS A 216 -13.94 9.44 -0.05
C HIS A 216 -12.99 10.61 0.28
N TYR A 217 -13.06 11.71 -0.48
CA TYR A 217 -12.23 12.89 -0.21
C TYR A 217 -12.54 13.54 1.14
N LEU A 218 -13.82 13.67 1.49
CA LEU A 218 -14.22 14.20 2.80
C LEU A 218 -13.70 13.33 3.94
N LEU A 219 -13.92 12.01 3.87
CA LEU A 219 -13.44 11.07 4.88
C LEU A 219 -11.91 11.05 4.97
N ALA A 220 -11.21 11.10 3.82
CA ALA A 220 -9.75 11.16 3.79
C ALA A 220 -9.22 12.47 4.42
N ALA A 221 -9.83 13.62 4.10
CA ALA A 221 -9.48 14.90 4.71
C ALA A 221 -9.72 14.89 6.23
N THR A 222 -10.86 14.36 6.68
CA THR A 222 -11.16 14.18 8.12
C THR A 222 -10.13 13.27 8.79
N ALA A 223 -9.80 12.13 8.18
CA ALA A 223 -8.80 11.20 8.72
C ALA A 223 -7.41 11.85 8.81
N ILE A 224 -6.96 12.55 7.77
CA ILE A 224 -5.67 13.26 7.76
C ILE A 224 -5.65 14.35 8.83
N GLY A 225 -6.67 15.21 8.89
CA GLY A 225 -6.74 16.30 9.87
C GLY A 225 -6.73 15.80 11.32
N ALA A 226 -7.55 14.79 11.61
CA ALA A 226 -7.60 14.17 12.93
C ALA A 226 -6.31 13.43 13.28
N LEU A 227 -5.62 12.83 12.31
CA LEU A 227 -4.33 12.20 12.50
C LEU A 227 -3.21 13.22 12.76
N ILE A 228 -3.20 14.37 12.07
CA ILE A 228 -2.27 15.47 12.37
C ILE A 228 -2.44 15.89 13.83
N TYR A 229 -3.67 16.17 14.25
CA TYR A 229 -3.97 16.53 15.64
C TYR A 229 -3.45 15.45 16.61
N HIS A 230 -3.79 14.18 16.36
CA HIS A 230 -3.38 13.06 17.20
C HIS A 230 -1.86 12.94 17.32
N LEU A 231 -1.13 13.03 16.20
CA LEU A 231 0.33 12.86 16.19
C LEU A 231 1.05 14.06 16.82
N VAL A 232 0.53 15.27 16.65
CA VAL A 232 1.05 16.48 17.31
C VAL A 232 0.84 16.40 18.81
N GLU A 233 -0.39 16.10 19.25
CA GLU A 233 -0.74 15.95 20.66
C GLU A 233 0.09 14.85 21.35
N ARG A 234 0.34 13.74 20.65
CA ARG A 234 1.19 12.64 21.15
C ARG A 234 2.69 12.90 21.00
N ARG A 235 3.10 14.04 20.42
CA ARG A 235 4.51 14.37 20.10
C ARG A 235 5.24 13.24 19.34
N SER A 236 4.50 12.53 18.49
CA SER A 236 5.01 11.35 17.79
C SER A 236 5.97 11.74 16.65
N LEU A 237 7.08 11.02 16.51
CA LEU A 237 8.02 11.19 15.39
C LEU A 237 7.35 10.93 14.03
N TYR A 238 6.29 10.10 14.02
CA TYR A 238 5.53 9.77 12.81
C TYR A 238 4.78 10.96 12.19
N ARG A 239 4.67 12.10 12.90
CA ARG A 239 4.15 13.35 12.34
C ARG A 239 4.94 13.80 11.10
N TRP A 240 6.26 13.57 11.08
CA TRP A 240 7.11 13.95 9.95
C TRP A 240 6.87 13.09 8.72
N TYR A 241 6.55 11.81 8.90
CA TYR A 241 6.13 10.93 7.81
C TYR A 241 4.81 11.40 7.19
N LEU A 242 3.85 11.81 8.03
CA LEU A 242 2.58 12.35 7.55
C LEU A 242 2.77 13.69 6.81
N ILE A 243 3.60 14.60 7.34
CA ILE A 243 3.95 15.84 6.65
C ILE A 243 4.61 15.53 5.30
N GLY A 244 5.58 14.62 5.27
CA GLY A 244 6.22 14.17 4.03
C GLY A 244 5.22 13.63 3.00
N ALA A 245 4.24 12.84 3.45
CA ALA A 245 3.16 12.33 2.60
C ALA A 245 2.29 13.45 2.01
N ILE A 246 1.94 14.45 2.82
CA ILE A 246 1.15 15.62 2.41
C ILE A 246 1.95 16.47 1.41
N CYS A 247 3.23 16.74 1.69
CA CYS A 247 4.11 17.46 0.77
C CYS A 247 4.26 16.73 -0.57
N LEU A 248 4.46 15.41 -0.54
CA LEU A 248 4.53 14.58 -1.74
C LEU A 248 3.23 14.66 -2.55
N TRP A 249 2.08 14.62 -1.86
CA TRP A 249 0.79 14.79 -2.51
C TRP A 249 0.66 16.14 -3.21
N PHE A 250 0.92 17.25 -2.50
CA PHE A 250 0.86 18.59 -3.10
C PHE A 250 1.81 18.72 -4.29
N PHE A 251 3.02 18.17 -4.19
CA PHE A 251 3.98 18.19 -5.28
C PHE A 251 3.45 17.44 -6.52
N ILE A 252 2.99 16.20 -6.36
CA ILE A 252 2.43 15.39 -7.46
C ILE A 252 1.24 16.12 -8.10
N SER A 253 0.33 16.66 -7.29
CA SER A 253 -0.83 17.40 -7.78
C SER A 253 -0.44 18.68 -8.52
N ALA A 254 0.54 19.44 -8.02
CA ALA A 254 1.04 20.63 -8.70
C ALA A 254 1.65 20.28 -10.07
N VAL A 255 2.48 19.25 -10.15
CA VAL A 255 3.08 18.78 -11.41
C VAL A 255 2.00 18.39 -12.42
N VAL A 256 0.98 17.64 -11.98
CA VAL A 256 -0.14 17.23 -12.85
C VAL A 256 -0.93 18.43 -13.35
N CYS A 257 -1.21 19.41 -12.48
CA CYS A 257 -1.90 20.64 -12.87
C CYS A 257 -1.08 21.45 -13.88
N ILE A 258 0.23 21.57 -13.68
CA ILE A 258 1.14 22.28 -14.60
C ILE A 258 1.19 21.57 -15.96
N MET A 259 1.34 20.24 -15.97
CA MET A 259 1.32 19.45 -17.21
C MET A 259 -0.02 19.59 -17.94
N ALA A 260 -1.13 19.57 -17.21
CA ALA A 260 -2.45 19.77 -17.79
C ALA A 260 -2.59 21.19 -18.40
N ALA A 261 -2.13 22.22 -17.70
CA ALA A 261 -2.14 23.60 -18.20
C ALA A 261 -1.25 23.78 -19.44
N TRP A 262 -0.06 23.18 -19.47
CA TRP A 262 0.82 23.23 -20.66
C TRP A 262 0.26 22.47 -21.85
N ASN A 263 -0.43 21.35 -21.63
CA ASN A 263 -1.02 20.55 -22.69
C ASN A 263 -2.32 21.12 -23.25
N GLN A 264 -2.97 22.05 -22.54
CA GLN A 264 -4.03 22.87 -23.11
C GLN A 264 -3.41 23.90 -24.07
N LYS A 265 -3.15 23.47 -25.31
CA LYS A 265 -2.90 24.42 -26.41
C LYS A 265 -4.05 25.46 -26.42
N PRO A 266 -3.76 26.77 -26.50
CA PRO A 266 -4.81 27.76 -26.61
C PRO A 266 -5.65 27.46 -27.86
N TRP A 267 -6.96 27.27 -27.66
CA TRP A 267 -7.97 27.09 -28.70
C TRP A 267 -8.14 28.38 -29.50
N GLY A 268 -7.12 28.81 -30.23
CA GLY A 268 -7.12 30.13 -30.89
C GLY A 268 -6.23 30.27 -32.13
N SER A 269 -5.53 29.22 -32.59
CA SER A 269 -4.60 29.37 -33.72
C SER A 269 -4.74 28.33 -34.84
N SER A 270 -5.91 27.71 -35.02
CA SER A 270 -6.17 26.84 -36.17
C SER A 270 -7.50 27.10 -36.88
N GLN A 271 -7.97 28.35 -36.91
CA GLN A 271 -8.93 28.81 -37.92
C GLN A 271 -8.29 29.95 -38.71
N ARG A 272 -7.46 29.60 -39.69
CA ARG A 272 -7.13 30.42 -40.87
C ARG A 272 -6.35 29.54 -41.85
N ARG A 273 -7.05 28.90 -42.77
CA ARG A 273 -6.76 28.82 -44.21
C ARG A 273 -7.88 28.07 -44.89
#